data_AF-A0A9P6GX86-F1
#
_entry.id   AF-A0A9P6GX86-F1
#
_cell.length_a   1.000
_cell.length_b   1.000
_cell.length_c   1.000
_cell.angle_alpha   90.00
_cell.angle_beta   90.00
_cell.angle_gamma   90.00
#
_symmetry.space_group_name_H-M   'P 1'
#
loop_
_entity.id
_entity.type
_entity.pdbx_description
1 polymer ?
#
loop_
_entity_poly.entity_id
_entity_poly.type
_entity_poly.pdbx_seq_one_letter_code
_entity_poly.pdbx_strand_id
1 'polypeptide(L)'
;MVSSVKNKEEYENICLVLKDRSNEINMPKDPKMKLKRKARSFILLDDVLFLKDEEGLHKKVICNDQVAVMLLEATKLHNDNHLGMVRFETKCNDFFFKISREIIRKVVSQCTVSLQSQPLKVKEKQTHIIAFRDHWKDYRSILLT
;
A
#
# COMPACT_ATOMS: atom_id res chain seq x y z
N MET A 1 28.98 -4.79 4.32
CA MET A 1 29.60 -3.45 4.27
C MET A 1 28.71 -2.56 3.41
N VAL A 2 27.85 -1.76 4.03
CA VAL A 2 26.95 -0.84 3.31
C VAL A 2 27.69 0.48 3.11
N SER A 3 28.00 0.82 1.86
CA SER A 3 28.64 2.09 1.53
C SER A 3 27.69 3.24 1.83
N SER A 4 27.99 3.99 2.90
CA SER A 4 27.53 5.37 3.05
C SER A 4 27.82 6.14 1.76
N VAL A 5 26.89 7.00 1.34
CA VAL A 5 27.04 7.89 0.17
C VAL A 5 28.44 8.50 0.16
N LYS A 6 29.29 8.02 -0.76
CA LYS A 6 30.69 8.42 -0.88
C LYS A 6 30.91 9.40 -2.02
N ASN A 7 29.94 9.55 -2.94
CA ASN A 7 30.14 10.30 -4.16
C ASN A 7 29.31 11.59 -4.20
N LYS A 8 29.96 12.71 -4.54
CA LYS A 8 29.32 14.04 -4.66
C LYS A 8 28.23 14.03 -5.74
N GLU A 9 28.45 13.25 -6.78
CA GLU A 9 27.56 13.07 -7.92
C GLU A 9 26.24 12.39 -7.53
N GLU A 10 26.29 11.31 -6.74
CA GLU A 10 25.08 10.64 -6.20
C GLU A 10 24.23 11.61 -5.36
N TYR A 11 24.89 12.44 -4.55
CA TYR A 11 24.24 13.46 -3.75
C TYR A 11 23.60 14.57 -4.62
N GLU A 12 24.28 14.99 -5.68
CA GLU A 12 23.77 15.98 -6.64
C GLU A 12 22.59 15.42 -7.44
N ASN A 13 22.63 14.16 -7.85
CA ASN A 13 21.52 13.49 -8.53
C ASN A 13 20.28 13.35 -7.65
N ILE A 14 20.45 12.96 -6.37
CA ILE A 14 19.34 12.97 -5.41
C ILE A 14 18.80 14.40 -5.23
N CYS A 15 19.67 15.40 -5.17
CA CYS A 15 19.23 16.79 -5.08
C CYS A 15 18.49 17.27 -6.33
N LEU A 16 18.90 16.86 -7.53
CA LEU A 16 18.25 17.21 -8.79
C LEU A 16 16.86 16.57 -8.84
N VAL A 17 16.75 15.27 -8.55
CA VAL A 17 15.46 14.57 -8.47
C VAL A 17 14.53 15.21 -7.43
N LEU A 18 15.06 15.67 -6.30
CA LEU A 18 14.29 16.37 -5.27
C LEU A 18 13.96 17.83 -5.63
N LYS A 19 14.72 18.48 -6.52
CA LYS A 19 14.53 19.89 -6.91
C LYS A 19 13.65 20.06 -8.15
N ASP A 20 13.76 19.16 -9.15
CA ASP A 20 13.07 19.28 -10.44
C ASP A 20 11.54 19.10 -10.38
N ARG A 21 10.96 18.93 -9.19
CA ARG A 21 9.49 18.77 -9.03
C ARG A 21 8.82 19.85 -8.22
N SER A 22 9.50 20.93 -7.88
CA SER A 22 8.86 22.14 -7.37
C SER A 22 9.76 23.31 -7.68
N ASN A 23 9.28 24.22 -8.54
CA ASN A 23 9.72 25.59 -8.81
C ASN A 23 10.97 26.04 -8.05
N GLU A 24 11.92 26.62 -8.79
CA GLU A 24 13.07 27.39 -8.28
C GLU A 24 12.64 28.42 -7.23
N ILE A 25 12.51 28.00 -5.98
CA ILE A 25 12.41 28.89 -4.84
C ILE A 25 13.86 29.19 -4.48
N ASN A 26 14.21 30.47 -4.63
CA ASN A 26 15.48 31.04 -4.21
C ASN A 26 15.63 30.83 -2.69
N MET A 27 16.24 29.70 -2.31
CA MET A 27 16.22 29.20 -0.94
C MET A 27 17.45 29.68 -0.16
N PRO A 28 17.27 30.35 1.01
CA PRO A 28 18.37 30.86 1.84
C PRO A 28 19.32 29.74 2.34
N LYS A 29 20.45 30.07 2.96
CA LYS A 29 21.51 29.10 3.32
C LYS A 29 21.06 27.93 4.22
N ASP A 30 20.03 28.11 5.05
CA ASP A 30 19.49 27.10 5.99
C ASP A 30 18.73 25.91 5.35
N PRO A 31 17.80 26.12 4.39
CA PRO A 31 17.09 25.02 3.74
C PRO A 31 17.99 24.05 2.96
N LYS A 32 19.17 24.48 2.47
CA LYS A 32 20.14 23.57 1.84
C LYS A 32 20.67 22.52 2.82
N MET A 33 20.90 22.88 4.07
CA MET A 33 21.30 21.93 5.12
C MET A 33 20.18 20.96 5.48
N LYS A 34 18.94 21.45 5.56
CA LYS A 34 17.76 20.58 5.80
C LYS A 34 17.56 19.59 4.65
N LEU A 35 17.72 20.04 3.41
CA LEU A 35 17.64 19.19 2.22
C LEU A 35 18.78 18.16 2.21
N LYS A 36 20.02 18.59 2.50
CA LYS A 36 21.18 17.70 2.70
C LYS A 36 20.88 16.58 3.67
N ARG A 37 20.29 16.94 4.83
CA ARG A 37 19.97 15.97 5.88
C ARG A 37 18.88 14.99 5.43
N LYS A 38 17.84 15.46 4.73
CA LYS A 38 16.79 14.59 4.18
C LYS A 38 17.31 13.67 3.08
N ALA A 39 18.15 14.17 2.18
CA ALA A 39 18.73 13.38 1.08
C ALA A 39 19.56 12.19 1.57
N ARG A 40 20.19 12.29 2.76
CA ARG A 40 20.93 11.17 3.38
C ARG A 40 20.05 9.97 3.75
N SER A 41 18.74 10.17 3.89
CA SER A 41 17.78 9.09 4.11
C SER A 41 17.42 8.37 2.82
N PHE A 42 17.88 8.83 1.66
CA PHE A 42 17.57 8.23 0.37
C PHE A 42 18.83 7.70 -0.31
N ILE A 43 18.63 6.69 -1.14
CA ILE A 43 19.66 6.07 -1.98
C ILE A 43 19.11 6.04 -3.40
N LEU A 44 19.94 6.39 -4.38
CA LEU A 44 19.62 6.25 -5.79
C LEU A 44 20.39 5.05 -6.34
N LEU A 45 19.69 4.05 -6.87
CA LEU A 45 20.29 2.86 -7.48
C LEU A 45 19.61 2.65 -8.83
N ASP A 46 20.40 2.59 -9.91
CA ASP A 46 19.90 2.38 -11.29
C ASP A 46 18.73 3.33 -11.65
N ASP A 47 18.87 4.63 -11.34
CA ASP A 47 17.84 5.67 -11.50
C ASP A 47 16.56 5.47 -10.68
N VAL A 48 16.53 4.49 -9.78
CA VAL A 48 15.43 4.24 -8.86
C VAL A 48 15.76 4.78 -7.47
N LEU A 49 14.85 5.59 -6.92
CA LEU A 49 14.99 6.17 -5.60
C LEU A 49 14.47 5.19 -4.53
N PHE A 50 15.25 5.00 -3.48
CA PHE A 50 14.92 4.18 -2.32
C PHE A 50 15.02 5.01 -1.04
N LEU A 51 14.10 4.78 -0.09
CA LEU A 51 14.25 5.23 1.28
C LEU A 51 15.08 4.20 2.04
N LYS A 52 16.18 4.67 2.63
CA LYS A 52 17.06 3.89 3.48
C LYS A 52 16.33 3.52 4.77
N ASP A 53 16.35 2.23 5.07
CA ASP A 53 15.98 1.67 6.37
C ASP A 53 17.27 1.25 7.10
N GLU A 54 17.29 1.40 8.42
CA GLU A 54 18.43 1.03 9.27
C GLU A 54 18.64 -0.49 9.29
N GLU A 55 17.58 -1.26 9.09
CA GLU A 55 17.60 -2.72 9.01
C GLU A 55 18.01 -3.26 7.63
N GLY A 56 18.29 -2.38 6.66
CA GLY A 56 18.71 -2.75 5.30
C GLY A 56 17.56 -3.07 4.34
N LEU A 57 16.31 -3.08 4.81
CA LEU A 57 15.10 -3.24 4.00
C LEU A 57 14.71 -1.92 3.33
N HIS A 58 15.45 -1.54 2.30
CA HIS A 58 15.21 -0.28 1.58
C HIS A 58 13.88 -0.31 0.83
N LYS A 59 13.09 0.76 0.99
CA LYS A 59 11.75 0.87 0.39
C LYS A 59 11.82 1.68 -0.90
N LYS A 60 11.28 1.15 -1.99
CA LYS A 60 11.22 1.86 -3.28
C LYS A 60 10.30 3.07 -3.16
N VAL A 61 10.78 4.23 -3.62
CA VAL A 61 10.04 5.49 -3.60
C VAL A 61 9.47 5.71 -4.99
N ILE A 62 8.14 5.82 -5.06
CA ILE A 62 7.43 6.23 -6.28
C ILE A 62 6.73 7.54 -5.96
N CYS A 63 6.92 8.53 -6.83
CA CYS A 63 6.32 9.85 -6.62
C CYS A 63 4.82 9.85 -6.97
N ASN A 64 4.04 10.71 -6.32
CA ASN A 64 2.57 10.72 -6.44
C ASN A 64 2.05 10.99 -7.86
N ASP A 65 2.82 11.70 -8.68
CA ASP A 65 2.55 11.97 -10.10
C ASP A 65 2.79 10.76 -11.01
N GLN A 66 3.54 9.75 -10.56
CA GLN A 66 3.83 8.52 -11.29
C GLN A 66 2.77 7.44 -11.05
N VAL A 67 1.50 7.81 -11.17
CA VAL A 67 0.35 6.94 -10.89
C VAL A 67 0.39 5.64 -11.73
N ALA A 68 0.76 5.74 -13.01
CA ALA A 68 0.88 4.59 -13.89
C ALA A 68 1.96 3.60 -13.43
N VAL A 69 3.10 4.11 -12.94
CA VAL A 69 4.19 3.28 -12.41
C VAL A 69 3.76 2.62 -11.09
N MET A 70 3.11 3.36 -10.20
CA MET A 70 2.54 2.79 -8.96
C MET A 70 1.59 1.64 -9.26
N LEU A 71 0.68 1.84 -10.23
CA LEU A 71 -0.29 0.82 -10.61
C LEU A 71 0.40 -0.43 -11.19
N LEU A 72 1.38 -0.23 -12.06
CA LEU A 72 2.15 -1.33 -12.66
C LEU A 72 2.88 -2.16 -11.60
N GLU A 73 3.62 -1.51 -10.71
CA GLU A 73 4.40 -2.16 -9.66
C GLU A 73 3.50 -2.86 -8.64
N ALA A 74 2.42 -2.21 -8.20
CA ALA A 74 1.44 -2.83 -7.33
C ALA A 74 0.77 -4.04 -7.99
N THR A 75 0.45 -3.96 -9.28
CA THR A 75 -0.16 -5.09 -10.01
C THR A 75 0.80 -6.29 -10.07
N LYS A 76 2.08 -6.05 -10.38
CA LYS A 76 3.11 -7.10 -10.38
C LYS A 76 3.18 -7.78 -9.01
N LEU A 77 3.32 -7.00 -7.93
CA LEU A 77 3.40 -7.54 -6.57
C LEU A 77 2.14 -8.30 -6.13
N HIS A 78 0.96 -7.84 -6.55
CA HIS A 78 -0.31 -8.51 -6.25
C HIS A 78 -0.41 -9.86 -6.95
N ASN A 79 -0.02 -9.93 -8.22
CA ASN A 79 -0.16 -11.14 -9.03
C ASN A 79 0.65 -12.34 -8.49
N ASP A 80 1.69 -12.09 -7.70
CA ASP A 80 2.48 -13.17 -7.09
C ASP A 80 1.73 -13.94 -5.99
N ASN A 81 0.74 -13.32 -5.33
CA ASN A 81 0.13 -13.89 -4.12
C ASN A 81 -1.40 -13.72 -4.03
N HIS A 82 -2.00 -12.90 -4.89
CA HIS A 82 -3.43 -12.59 -4.94
C HIS A 82 -4.04 -12.20 -3.59
N LEU A 83 -3.30 -11.41 -2.81
CA LEU A 83 -3.66 -11.06 -1.43
C LEU A 83 -4.90 -10.18 -1.34
N GLY A 84 -5.70 -10.39 -0.29
CA GLY A 84 -6.80 -9.49 0.04
C GLY A 84 -6.29 -8.10 0.47
N MET A 85 -7.16 -7.09 0.36
CA MET A 85 -6.86 -5.67 0.54
C MET A 85 -5.93 -5.34 1.72
N VAL A 86 -6.25 -5.81 2.93
CA VAL A 86 -5.47 -5.47 4.15
C VAL A 86 -4.08 -6.08 4.11
N ARG A 87 -3.97 -7.37 3.76
CA ARG A 87 -2.67 -8.06 3.66
C ARG A 87 -1.83 -7.50 2.52
N PHE A 88 -2.47 -7.11 1.41
CA PHE A 88 -1.78 -6.50 0.30
C PHE A 88 -1.26 -5.09 0.62
N GLU A 89 -2.01 -4.31 1.41
CA GLU A 89 -1.57 -3.02 1.93
C GLU A 89 -0.33 -3.15 2.82
N THR A 90 -0.33 -4.11 3.75
CA THR A 90 0.87 -4.41 4.56
C THR A 90 2.05 -4.77 3.67
N LYS A 91 1.86 -5.69 2.71
CA LYS A 91 2.92 -6.10 1.79
C LYS A 91 3.45 -4.93 0.95
N CYS A 92 2.57 -4.05 0.47
CA CYS A 92 3.00 -2.84 -0.25
C CYS A 92 3.88 -1.94 0.63
N ASN A 93 3.58 -1.81 1.92
CA ASN A 93 4.36 -1.00 2.85
C ASN A 93 5.73 -1.60 3.18
N ASP A 94 5.94 -2.90 2.95
CA ASP A 94 7.24 -3.56 3.11
C ASP A 94 8.18 -3.23 1.94
N PHE A 95 7.65 -3.16 0.71
CA PHE A 95 8.45 -2.92 -0.51
C PHE A 95 8.52 -1.46 -0.95
N PHE A 96 7.46 -0.69 -0.69
CA PHE A 96 7.32 0.68 -1.18
C PHE A 96 7.22 1.66 -0.01
N PHE A 97 7.77 2.85 -0.22
CA PHE A 97 7.66 3.92 0.77
C PHE A 97 6.21 4.35 0.97
N LYS A 98 5.47 4.49 -0.14
CA LYS A 98 4.06 4.82 -0.14
C LYS A 98 3.40 4.42 -1.46
N ILE A 99 2.33 3.64 -1.37
CA ILE A 99 1.37 3.46 -2.46
C ILE A 99 0.01 3.92 -1.94
N SER A 100 -0.74 4.68 -2.75
CA SER A 100 -2.05 5.15 -2.33
C SER A 100 -3.03 3.99 -2.19
N ARG A 101 -3.88 4.05 -1.16
CA ARG A 101 -4.90 3.03 -0.91
C ARG A 101 -5.90 2.89 -2.07
N GLU A 102 -6.09 3.96 -2.84
CA GLU A 102 -6.89 3.96 -4.07
C GLU A 102 -6.31 3.03 -5.14
N ILE A 103 -4.99 3.08 -5.35
CA ILE A 103 -4.29 2.20 -6.29
C ILE A 103 -4.39 0.74 -5.82
N ILE A 104 -4.15 0.49 -4.53
CA ILE A 104 -4.23 -0.85 -3.94
C ILE A 104 -5.67 -1.41 -4.11
N ARG A 105 -6.69 -0.60 -3.83
CA ARG A 105 -8.10 -0.97 -4.04
C ARG A 105 -8.38 -1.28 -5.51
N LYS A 106 -7.87 -0.45 -6.44
CA LYS A 106 -8.04 -0.65 -7.88
C LYS A 106 -7.45 -1.99 -8.32
N VAL A 107 -6.20 -2.28 -7.95
CA VAL A 107 -5.51 -3.56 -8.27
C VAL A 107 -6.29 -4.76 -7.76
N VAL A 108 -6.67 -4.75 -6.48
CA VAL A 108 -7.40 -5.89 -5.88
C VAL A 108 -8.78 -6.07 -6.51
N SER A 109 -9.49 -4.97 -6.82
CA SER A 109 -10.82 -5.04 -7.44
C SER A 109 -10.81 -5.56 -8.88
N GLN A 110 -9.71 -5.38 -9.60
CA GLN A 110 -9.55 -5.80 -10.99
C GLN A 110 -8.97 -7.22 -11.11
N CYS A 111 -8.56 -7.84 -9.99
CA CYS A 111 -7.99 -9.17 -10.00
C CYS A 111 -9.06 -10.26 -10.17
N THR A 112 -9.08 -10.91 -11.32
CA THR A 112 -10.02 -12.00 -11.64
C THR A 112 -9.88 -13.20 -10.72
N VAL A 113 -8.65 -13.58 -10.35
CA VAL A 113 -8.36 -14.69 -9.43
C VAL A 113 -8.93 -14.40 -8.04
N SER A 114 -8.70 -13.19 -7.52
CA SER A 114 -9.24 -12.77 -6.23
C SER A 114 -10.77 -12.66 -6.23
N LEU A 115 -11.38 -12.28 -7.36
CA LEU A 115 -12.84 -12.24 -7.53
C LEU A 115 -13.46 -13.65 -7.53
N GLN A 116 -12.89 -14.59 -8.27
CA GLN A 116 -13.37 -15.96 -8.37
C GLN A 116 -13.24 -16.74 -7.05
N SER A 117 -12.16 -16.50 -6.30
CA SER A 117 -11.90 -17.16 -5.02
C SER A 117 -12.69 -16.58 -3.83
N GLN A 118 -13.41 -15.46 -4.02
CA GLN A 118 -14.25 -14.83 -2.98
C GLN A 118 -15.71 -14.67 -3.46
N PRO A 119 -16.46 -15.78 -3.63
CA PRO A 119 -17.82 -15.77 -4.19
C PRO A 119 -18.87 -15.04 -3.34
N LEU A 120 -18.57 -14.71 -2.08
CA LEU A 120 -19.54 -14.15 -1.11
C LEU A 120 -19.90 -12.66 -1.31
N LYS A 121 -19.47 -12.00 -2.39
CA LYS A 121 -19.86 -10.61 -2.70
C LYS A 121 -20.98 -10.48 -3.73
N VAL A 122 -21.48 -11.60 -4.26
CA VAL A 122 -22.74 -11.59 -4.99
C VAL A 122 -23.84 -11.34 -3.95
N LYS A 123 -24.47 -10.17 -4.02
CA LYS A 123 -25.64 -9.81 -3.20
C LYS A 123 -26.84 -10.67 -3.63
N GLU A 124 -26.78 -11.98 -3.44
CA GLU A 124 -28.03 -12.67 -3.18
C GLU A 124 -28.58 -12.09 -1.88
N LYS A 125 -29.83 -11.62 -1.93
CA LYS A 125 -30.51 -11.06 -0.75
C LYS A 125 -30.36 -12.08 0.38
N GLN A 126 -29.51 -11.78 1.35
CA GLN A 126 -29.47 -12.54 2.59
C GLN A 126 -30.84 -12.33 3.24
N THR A 127 -31.74 -13.29 3.05
CA THR A 127 -32.99 -13.33 3.79
C THR A 127 -32.60 -13.61 5.23
N HIS A 128 -32.75 -12.61 6.09
CA HIS A 128 -32.70 -12.83 7.53
C HIS A 128 -33.79 -13.86 7.86
N ILE A 129 -33.39 -15.10 8.17
CA ILE A 129 -34.30 -16.08 8.77
C ILE A 129 -34.55 -15.57 10.19
N ILE A 130 -35.65 -14.85 10.37
CA ILE A 130 -36.16 -14.48 11.68
C ILE A 130 -36.75 -15.77 12.25
N ALA A 131 -36.02 -16.43 13.15
CA ALA A 131 -36.60 -17.47 13.97
C ALA A 131 -37.61 -16.80 14.92
N PHE A 132 -38.90 -16.93 14.62
CA PHE A 132 -39.93 -16.57 15.58
C PHE A 132 -39.76 -17.45 16.81
N ARG A 133 -39.46 -16.80 17.93
CA ARG A 133 -39.33 -17.44 19.23
C ARG A 133 -40.74 -17.61 19.78
N ASP A 134 -41.47 -18.59 19.25
CA ASP A 134 -42.80 -18.87 19.75
C ASP A 134 -42.70 -19.36 21.19
N HIS A 135 -43.50 -18.68 22.01
CA HIS A 135 -43.63 -18.82 23.44
C HIS A 135 -43.74 -20.28 23.87
N TRP A 136 -42.90 -20.67 24.82
CA TRP A 136 -43.18 -21.80 25.72
C TRP A 136 -44.47 -21.50 26.49
N LYS A 137 -45.60 -22.08 26.08
CA LYS A 137 -46.75 -22.33 26.96
C LYS A 137 -47.46 -23.65 26.63
N ASP A 138 -47.55 -24.47 27.67
CA ASP A 138 -48.58 -25.48 27.96
C ASP A 138 -48.55 -26.85 27.26
N TYR A 139 -47.63 -27.71 27.70
CA TYR A 139 -47.79 -29.18 27.70
C TYR A 139 -48.56 -29.67 28.93
N ARG A 140 -49.82 -29.24 29.11
CA ARG A 140 -50.66 -29.75 30.20
C ARG A 140 -52.15 -29.80 29.85
N SER A 141 -52.49 -30.46 28.75
CA SER A 141 -53.80 -31.10 28.55
C SER A 141 -53.81 -31.86 27.23
N ILE A 142 -53.42 -33.14 27.25
CA ILE A 142 -53.97 -34.26 26.45
C ILE A 142 -53.39 -35.51 27.11
N LEU A 143 -54.01 -35.92 28.21
CA LEU A 143 -53.97 -37.26 28.79
C LEU A 143 -55.24 -37.45 29.61
N LEU A 144 -56.39 -37.27 28.95
CA LEU A 144 -57.70 -37.75 29.41
C LEU A 144 -58.59 -37.91 28.16
N THR A 145 -58.37 -39.01 27.44
CA THR A 145 -59.44 -39.82 26.83
C THR A 145 -58.93 -41.23 26.65
#